data_AF-A0A928Y1E0-F1
#
_entry.id   AF-A0A928Y1E0-F1
#
_cell.length_a   1.000
_cell.length_b   1.000
_cell.length_c   1.000
_cell.angle_alpha   90.00
_cell.angle_beta   90.00
_cell.angle_gamma   90.00
#
_symmetry.space_group_name_H-M   'P 1'
#
loop_
_entity.id
_entity.type
_entity.pdbx_description
1 polymer ?
#
loop_
_entity_poly.entity_id
_entity_poly.type
_entity_poly.pdbx_seq_one_letter_code
_entity_poly.pdbx_strand_id
1 'polypeptide(L)'
;MREAWLQGAGLLLAGVHELAPLEREALFREVSGAAAGTLVVLGSASPVAWPGVVIEAPAPDFDDRRSLWTAQLGSEHGIPGAEIDALAGKFRLSTREIEEAVALARGRALWREPRSPRLEADDLYAAARARSTPILNTLARKITPHYAWADIVLPVDTVQQLREICAHVEHRHLVYETWGFERKLALGKGAIALFAGQSGTGKTMAADIMAGALGLDLYKIDLSAVVSKYIGETEKNLASIFSEAETSNAVLFFDEADALFGKRSEVKDAHDRYANIETAYLLQRMEEYSGTVILATNLKMNLDEAFMRRLHFVIDFPNPEEGERLLIWKGTVPAELPCAGDIDFAFLARQFRITGGNIRNIVLAAAFMAASDAEPMGMAHLIRATRREYQKLGKMVTEAEFGQYVGLLRN
;
A
#
# COMPACT_ATOMS: atom_id res chain seq x y z
N MET A 1 -36.35 -12.57 22.99
CA MET A 1 -35.85 -13.16 24.26
C MET A 1 -36.92 -13.95 25.01
N ARG A 2 -38.07 -13.35 25.38
CA ARG A 2 -39.14 -14.05 26.13
C ARG A 2 -39.67 -15.32 25.44
N GLU A 3 -39.84 -15.27 24.13
CA GLU A 3 -40.35 -16.41 23.35
C GLU A 3 -39.34 -17.56 23.24
N ALA A 4 -38.05 -17.25 23.05
CA ALA A 4 -36.97 -18.24 23.03
C ALA A 4 -36.83 -18.96 24.38
N TRP A 5 -36.98 -18.24 25.50
CA TRP A 5 -36.96 -18.83 26.84
C TRP A 5 -38.14 -19.78 27.08
N LEU A 6 -39.36 -19.40 26.67
CA LEU A 6 -40.55 -20.24 26.80
C LEU A 6 -40.47 -21.53 25.94
N GLN A 7 -39.68 -21.52 24.87
CA GLN A 7 -39.51 -22.64 23.95
C GLN A 7 -38.24 -23.48 24.22
N GLY A 8 -37.42 -23.10 25.22
CA GLY A 8 -36.13 -23.76 25.48
C GLY A 8 -35.13 -23.61 24.33
N ALA A 9 -35.28 -22.59 23.47
CA ALA A 9 -34.44 -22.35 22.32
C ALA A 9 -33.26 -21.42 22.66
N GLY A 10 -32.10 -21.65 22.03
CA GLY A 10 -30.95 -20.74 22.10
C GLY A 10 -31.17 -19.45 21.30
N LEU A 11 -30.47 -18.38 21.66
CA LEU A 11 -30.47 -17.10 20.95
C LEU A 11 -29.18 -16.96 20.12
N LEU A 12 -29.30 -16.78 18.81
CA LEU A 12 -28.18 -16.39 17.95
C LEU A 12 -28.28 -14.89 17.67
N LEU A 13 -27.26 -14.14 18.08
CA LEU A 13 -27.11 -12.72 17.74
C LEU A 13 -25.99 -12.60 16.71
N ALA A 14 -26.36 -12.35 15.45
CA ALA A 14 -25.43 -12.07 14.36
C ALA A 14 -25.24 -10.56 14.18
N GLY A 15 -24.11 -10.14 13.60
CA GLY A 15 -23.86 -8.72 13.29
C GLY A 15 -23.59 -7.85 14.53
N VAL A 16 -23.27 -8.46 15.67
CA VAL A 16 -23.04 -7.75 16.94
C VAL A 16 -21.87 -6.76 16.85
N HIS A 17 -20.92 -7.00 15.95
CA HIS A 17 -19.81 -6.11 15.64
C HIS A 17 -20.25 -4.81 14.94
N GLU A 18 -21.41 -4.79 14.28
CA GLU A 18 -21.94 -3.62 13.57
C GLU A 18 -22.59 -2.59 14.51
N LEU A 19 -22.94 -3.00 15.73
CA LEU A 19 -23.52 -2.11 16.74
C LEU A 19 -22.47 -1.17 17.33
N ALA A 20 -22.85 0.09 17.60
CA ALA A 20 -21.98 1.03 18.28
C ALA A 20 -21.63 0.52 19.69
N PRO A 21 -20.46 0.88 20.28
CA PRO A 21 -20.00 0.30 21.54
C PRO A 21 -21.02 0.41 22.70
N LEU A 22 -21.67 1.57 22.84
CA LEU A 22 -22.66 1.80 23.90
C LEU A 22 -23.95 0.98 23.69
N GLU A 23 -24.39 0.81 22.45
CA GLU A 23 -25.56 0.00 22.09
C GLU A 23 -25.27 -1.49 22.31
N ARG A 24 -24.05 -1.91 21.98
CA ARG A 24 -23.55 -3.25 22.21
C ARG A 24 -23.46 -3.60 23.69
N GLU A 25 -22.93 -2.71 24.52
CA GLU A 25 -22.89 -2.90 25.97
C GLU A 25 -24.29 -2.93 26.60
N ALA A 26 -25.22 -2.11 26.10
CA ALA A 26 -26.60 -2.13 26.54
C ALA A 26 -27.26 -3.47 26.17
N LEU A 27 -27.10 -3.92 24.93
CA LEU A 27 -27.57 -5.22 24.46
C LEU A 27 -26.98 -6.36 25.31
N PHE A 28 -25.68 -6.32 25.62
CA PHE A 28 -25.04 -7.36 26.41
C PHE A 28 -25.52 -7.39 27.85
N ARG A 29 -25.76 -6.23 28.47
CA ARG A 29 -26.38 -6.16 29.80
C ARG A 29 -27.79 -6.72 29.79
N GLU A 30 -28.58 -6.37 28.78
CA GLU A 30 -29.96 -6.84 28.66
C GLU A 30 -30.02 -8.35 28.45
N VAL A 31 -29.20 -8.88 27.54
CA VAL A 31 -29.09 -10.31 27.25
C VAL A 31 -28.56 -11.08 28.46
N SER A 32 -27.53 -10.59 29.13
CA SER A 32 -26.97 -11.24 30.34
C SER A 32 -27.94 -11.20 31.52
N GLY A 33 -28.75 -10.15 31.64
CA GLY A 33 -29.76 -10.02 32.69
C GLY A 33 -31.04 -10.82 32.44
N ALA A 34 -31.42 -11.02 31.17
CA ALA A 34 -32.67 -11.67 30.78
C ALA A 34 -32.53 -13.17 30.46
N ALA A 35 -31.32 -13.68 30.19
CA ALA A 35 -31.07 -15.03 29.68
C ALA A 35 -30.65 -16.05 30.75
N ALA A 36 -31.25 -16.00 31.95
CA ALA A 36 -31.00 -17.03 32.97
C ALA A 36 -31.47 -18.41 32.45
N GLY A 37 -30.51 -19.24 32.01
CA GLY A 37 -30.74 -20.60 31.50
C GLY A 37 -30.84 -20.74 29.98
N THR A 38 -30.64 -19.67 29.19
CA THR A 38 -30.69 -19.72 27.72
C THR A 38 -29.29 -19.65 27.12
N LEU A 39 -28.95 -20.58 26.22
CA LEU A 39 -27.71 -20.50 25.43
C LEU A 39 -27.76 -19.29 24.50
N VAL A 40 -26.79 -18.38 24.61
CA VAL A 40 -26.64 -17.24 23.70
C VAL A 40 -25.36 -17.44 22.89
N VAL A 41 -25.49 -17.49 21.57
CA VAL A 41 -24.37 -17.55 20.63
C VAL A 41 -24.23 -16.19 19.97
N LEU A 42 -23.03 -15.61 20.07
CA LEU A 42 -22.69 -14.35 19.41
C LEU A 42 -21.86 -14.64 18.16
N GLY A 43 -22.42 -14.34 17.00
CA GLY A 43 -21.70 -14.38 15.74
C GLY A 43 -21.02 -13.04 15.49
N SER A 44 -19.69 -13.02 15.50
CA SER A 44 -18.91 -11.81 15.23
C SER A 44 -17.74 -12.10 14.29
N ALA A 45 -17.55 -11.25 13.28
CA ALA A 45 -16.40 -11.30 12.38
C ALA A 45 -15.11 -10.78 13.02
N SER A 46 -15.24 -10.09 14.17
CA SER A 46 -14.14 -9.52 14.95
C SER A 46 -14.28 -9.92 16.43
N PRO A 47 -13.18 -10.02 17.20
CA PRO A 47 -13.25 -10.34 18.62
C PRO A 47 -14.14 -9.36 19.38
N VAL A 48 -15.06 -9.89 20.19
CA VAL A 48 -15.98 -9.10 21.00
C VAL A 48 -15.80 -9.51 22.45
N ALA A 49 -15.51 -8.53 23.32
CA ALA A 49 -15.42 -8.75 24.75
C ALA A 49 -16.80 -9.17 25.28
N TRP A 50 -16.91 -10.43 25.72
CA TRP A 50 -18.13 -11.04 26.23
C TRP A 50 -17.85 -11.69 27.59
N PRO A 51 -18.71 -11.50 28.61
CA PRO A 51 -18.52 -12.07 29.95
C PRO A 51 -18.77 -13.59 30.03
N GLY A 52 -19.17 -14.25 28.95
CA GLY A 52 -19.37 -15.71 28.88
C GLY A 52 -18.26 -16.45 28.11
N VAL A 53 -18.51 -17.71 27.76
CA VAL A 53 -17.56 -18.54 27.00
C VAL A 53 -17.41 -18.00 25.58
N VAL A 54 -16.17 -17.74 25.17
CA VAL A 54 -15.80 -17.38 23.79
C VAL A 54 -15.17 -18.60 23.13
N ILE A 55 -15.69 -18.99 21.98
CA ILE A 55 -15.12 -20.06 21.14
C ILE A 55 -14.62 -19.38 19.87
N GLU A 56 -13.32 -19.48 19.62
CA GLU A 56 -12.71 -19.03 18.38
C GLU A 56 -12.93 -20.09 17.30
N ALA A 57 -13.62 -19.72 16.22
CA ALA A 57 -13.81 -20.60 15.07
C ALA A 57 -12.61 -20.44 14.13
N PRO A 58 -11.72 -21.44 14.00
CA PRO A 58 -10.58 -21.35 13.10
C PRO A 58 -11.06 -21.27 11.65
N ALA A 59 -10.24 -20.69 10.78
CA ALA A 59 -10.47 -20.77 9.34
C ALA A 59 -10.54 -22.24 8.90
N PRO A 60 -11.45 -22.60 7.98
CA PRO A 60 -11.64 -23.99 7.58
C PRO A 60 -10.33 -24.54 7.01
N ASP A 61 -9.90 -25.70 7.49
CA ASP A 61 -8.73 -26.39 6.96
C ASP A 61 -8.99 -26.99 5.55
N PHE A 62 -8.07 -27.79 5.02
CA PHE A 62 -8.26 -28.38 3.69
C PHE A 62 -9.48 -29.29 3.62
N ASP A 63 -9.66 -30.16 4.62
CA ASP A 63 -10.75 -31.14 4.66
C ASP A 63 -12.10 -30.45 4.92
N ASP A 64 -12.10 -29.40 5.75
CA ASP A 64 -13.24 -28.52 5.95
C ASP A 64 -13.63 -27.83 4.64
N ARG A 65 -12.68 -27.19 3.94
CA ARG A 65 -12.97 -26.47 2.68
C ARG A 65 -13.47 -27.44 1.60
N ARG A 66 -12.89 -28.63 1.49
CA ARG A 66 -13.35 -29.67 0.57
C ARG A 66 -14.80 -30.07 0.88
N SER A 67 -15.11 -30.26 2.16
CA SER A 67 -16.46 -30.58 2.63
C SER A 67 -17.44 -29.45 2.34
N LEU A 68 -17.04 -28.19 2.56
CA LEU A 68 -17.83 -27.00 2.27
C LEU A 68 -18.12 -26.82 0.78
N TRP A 69 -17.12 -26.97 -0.09
CA TRP A 69 -17.31 -26.94 -1.55
C TRP A 69 -18.30 -28.02 -1.98
N THR A 70 -18.13 -29.26 -1.49
CA THR A 70 -19.02 -30.38 -1.81
C THR A 70 -20.44 -30.10 -1.35
N ALA A 71 -20.61 -29.61 -0.11
CA ALA A 71 -21.91 -29.29 0.46
C ALA A 71 -22.63 -28.18 -0.32
N GLN A 72 -21.94 -27.10 -0.71
CA GLN A 72 -22.55 -25.97 -1.41
C GLN A 72 -22.87 -26.27 -2.89
N LEU A 73 -22.09 -27.14 -3.52
CA LEU A 73 -22.36 -27.57 -4.89
C LEU A 73 -23.57 -28.52 -4.97
N GLY A 74 -23.78 -29.36 -3.95
CA GLY A 74 -24.87 -30.33 -3.87
C GLY A 74 -24.67 -31.53 -4.81
N SER A 75 -25.42 -32.61 -4.65
CA SER A 75 -25.14 -33.91 -5.30
C SER A 75 -25.21 -33.94 -6.84
N GLU A 76 -25.76 -32.93 -7.50
CA GLU A 76 -26.04 -32.92 -8.95
C GLU A 76 -25.12 -31.98 -9.75
N HIS A 77 -23.99 -31.53 -9.16
CA HIS A 77 -23.13 -30.50 -9.76
C HIS A 77 -22.28 -30.93 -10.97
N GLY A 78 -22.07 -32.23 -11.20
CA GLY A 78 -21.28 -32.76 -12.33
C GLY A 78 -19.76 -32.48 -12.32
N ILE A 79 -19.27 -31.61 -11.44
CA ILE A 79 -17.84 -31.33 -11.22
C ILE A 79 -17.08 -32.56 -10.69
N PRO A 80 -15.93 -32.96 -11.27
CA PRO A 80 -15.13 -34.07 -10.75
C PRO A 80 -14.55 -33.78 -9.35
N GLY A 81 -14.48 -34.81 -8.49
CA GLY A 81 -13.92 -34.67 -7.14
C GLY A 81 -12.48 -34.13 -7.11
N ALA A 82 -11.65 -34.48 -8.10
CA ALA A 82 -10.29 -33.95 -8.23
C ALA A 82 -10.25 -32.42 -8.43
N GLU A 83 -11.27 -31.83 -9.07
CA GLU A 83 -11.37 -30.37 -9.23
C GLU A 83 -11.79 -29.70 -7.92
N ILE A 84 -12.63 -30.37 -7.12
CA ILE A 84 -12.99 -29.88 -5.77
C ILE A 84 -11.76 -29.91 -4.86
N ASP A 85 -10.96 -30.98 -4.91
CA ASP A 85 -9.70 -31.08 -4.17
C ASP A 85 -8.72 -29.98 -4.60
N ALA A 86 -8.62 -29.72 -5.90
CA ALA A 86 -7.79 -28.65 -6.43
C ALA A 86 -8.29 -27.25 -6.03
N LEU A 87 -9.60 -27.00 -5.99
CA LEU A 87 -10.18 -25.74 -5.50
C LEU A 87 -9.90 -25.55 -4.00
N ALA A 88 -10.13 -26.58 -3.17
CA ALA A 88 -9.88 -26.54 -1.73
C ALA A 88 -8.38 -26.37 -1.38
N GLY A 89 -7.50 -26.91 -2.23
CA GLY A 89 -6.05 -26.77 -2.09
C GLY A 89 -5.51 -25.41 -2.57
N LYS A 90 -6.00 -24.92 -3.71
CA LYS A 90 -5.51 -23.67 -4.34
C LYS A 90 -6.05 -22.40 -3.69
N PHE A 91 -7.29 -22.41 -3.18
CA PHE A 91 -7.93 -21.22 -2.62
C PHE A 91 -8.26 -21.41 -1.14
N ARG A 92 -7.73 -20.52 -0.28
CA ARG A 92 -8.00 -20.48 1.16
C ARG A 92 -9.21 -19.59 1.47
N LEU A 93 -10.38 -19.97 0.94
CA LEU A 93 -11.63 -19.24 1.14
C LEU A 93 -12.33 -19.66 2.45
N SER A 94 -12.97 -18.70 3.11
CA SER A 94 -13.91 -18.94 4.22
C SER A 94 -15.22 -19.57 3.75
N THR A 95 -16.03 -20.07 4.69
CA THR A 95 -17.36 -20.65 4.40
C THR A 95 -18.23 -19.72 3.56
N ARG A 96 -18.30 -18.44 3.94
CA ARG A 96 -19.07 -17.43 3.23
C ARG A 96 -18.52 -17.14 1.83
N GLU A 97 -17.20 -17.08 1.69
CA GLU A 97 -16.59 -16.84 0.37
C GLU A 97 -16.78 -18.03 -0.58
N ILE A 98 -16.82 -19.26 -0.06
CA ILE A 98 -17.18 -20.46 -0.83
C ILE A 98 -18.65 -20.38 -1.27
N GLU A 99 -19.56 -20.02 -0.37
CA GLU A 99 -20.98 -19.80 -0.70
C GLU A 99 -21.16 -18.75 -1.81
N GLU A 100 -20.53 -17.60 -1.66
CA GLU A 100 -20.57 -16.52 -2.65
C GLU A 100 -19.91 -16.93 -3.98
N ALA A 101 -18.81 -17.67 -3.94
CA ALA A 101 -18.14 -18.19 -5.14
C ALA A 101 -19.05 -19.16 -5.90
N VAL A 102 -19.72 -20.09 -5.20
CA VAL A 102 -20.66 -21.02 -5.82
C VAL A 102 -21.86 -20.27 -6.41
N ALA A 103 -22.41 -19.28 -5.70
CA ALA A 103 -23.52 -18.46 -6.20
C ALA A 103 -23.12 -17.70 -7.47
N LEU A 104 -21.93 -17.09 -7.49
CA LEU A 104 -21.39 -16.38 -8.65
C LEU A 104 -21.14 -17.33 -9.84
N ALA A 105 -20.61 -18.54 -9.58
CA ALA A 105 -20.39 -19.55 -10.60
C ALA A 105 -21.72 -20.05 -11.21
N ARG A 106 -22.75 -20.27 -10.39
CA ARG A 106 -24.11 -20.60 -10.88
C ARG A 106 -24.69 -19.46 -11.72
N GLY A 107 -24.48 -18.21 -11.30
CA GLY A 107 -24.87 -17.03 -12.07
C GLY A 107 -24.21 -17.03 -13.46
N ARG A 108 -22.90 -17.31 -13.53
CA ARG A 108 -22.16 -17.41 -14.81
C ARG A 108 -22.70 -18.52 -15.71
N ALA A 109 -22.97 -19.70 -15.15
CA ALA A 109 -23.58 -20.81 -15.89
C ALA A 109 -24.95 -20.43 -16.47
N LEU A 110 -25.77 -19.70 -15.71
CA LEU A 110 -27.07 -19.20 -16.16
C LEU A 110 -26.95 -18.16 -17.28
N TRP A 111 -25.98 -17.25 -17.20
CA TRP A 111 -25.70 -16.29 -18.26
C TRP A 111 -25.20 -16.95 -19.55
N ARG A 112 -24.41 -18.03 -19.43
CA ARG A 112 -23.92 -18.80 -20.58
C ARG A 112 -25.05 -19.59 -21.25
N GLU A 113 -25.85 -20.33 -20.48
CA GLU A 113 -26.94 -21.15 -20.99
C GLU A 113 -28.24 -20.99 -20.17
N PRO A 114 -29.11 -20.02 -20.51
CA PRO A 114 -30.31 -19.74 -19.73
C PRO A 114 -31.34 -20.87 -19.66
N ARG A 115 -31.37 -21.74 -20.69
CA ARG A 115 -32.37 -22.83 -20.79
C ARG A 115 -31.95 -24.12 -20.11
N SER A 116 -30.65 -24.33 -19.89
CA SER A 116 -30.11 -25.53 -19.25
C SER A 116 -28.75 -25.22 -18.62
N PRO A 117 -28.72 -24.43 -17.53
CA PRO A 117 -27.46 -23.98 -16.96
C PRO A 117 -26.66 -25.17 -16.41
N ARG A 118 -25.50 -25.42 -17.00
CA ARG A 118 -24.54 -26.42 -16.52
C ARG A 118 -23.34 -25.72 -15.91
N LEU A 119 -23.03 -26.08 -14.68
CA LEU A 119 -21.88 -25.57 -13.96
C LEU A 119 -20.62 -26.27 -14.47
N GLU A 120 -19.60 -25.49 -14.84
CA GLU A 120 -18.30 -26.01 -15.25
C GLU A 120 -17.24 -25.69 -14.19
N ALA A 121 -16.15 -26.47 -14.17
CA ALA A 121 -15.05 -26.22 -13.23
C ALA A 121 -14.46 -24.81 -13.41
N ASP A 122 -14.36 -24.34 -14.65
CA ASP A 122 -13.86 -23.00 -14.97
C ASP A 122 -14.71 -21.88 -14.37
N ASP A 123 -16.04 -22.06 -14.24
CA ASP A 123 -16.91 -21.10 -13.58
C ASP A 123 -16.54 -20.98 -12.09
N LEU A 124 -16.25 -22.11 -11.45
CA LEU A 124 -15.82 -22.18 -10.05
C LEU A 124 -14.43 -21.59 -9.86
N TYR A 125 -13.47 -21.88 -10.75
CA TYR A 125 -12.15 -21.26 -10.68
C TYR A 125 -12.20 -19.76 -10.93
N ALA A 126 -13.04 -19.27 -11.83
CA ALA A 126 -13.19 -17.85 -12.10
C ALA A 126 -13.89 -17.14 -10.93
N ALA A 127 -14.90 -17.76 -10.33
CA ALA A 127 -15.58 -17.22 -9.16
C ALA A 127 -14.71 -17.27 -7.89
N ALA A 128 -14.00 -18.38 -7.67
CA ALA A 128 -13.03 -18.52 -6.60
C ALA A 128 -11.90 -17.50 -6.73
N ARG A 129 -11.37 -17.26 -7.94
CA ARG A 129 -10.41 -16.16 -8.19
C ARG A 129 -11.00 -14.78 -7.91
N ALA A 130 -12.27 -14.55 -8.27
CA ALA A 130 -12.95 -13.28 -8.03
C ALA A 130 -13.36 -13.05 -6.56
N ARG A 131 -13.31 -14.09 -5.71
CA ARG A 131 -13.48 -14.01 -4.25
C ARG A 131 -12.15 -14.02 -3.52
N SER A 132 -11.18 -14.76 -4.05
CA SER A 132 -9.77 -14.75 -3.69
C SER A 132 -9.13 -13.45 -4.15
N THR A 133 -9.57 -12.34 -3.57
CA THR A 133 -8.86 -11.07 -3.70
C THR A 133 -7.56 -11.21 -2.92
N PRO A 134 -6.37 -11.09 -3.53
CA PRO A 134 -5.16 -10.92 -2.73
C PRO A 134 -5.37 -9.63 -1.94
N ILE A 135 -5.29 -9.70 -0.62
CA ILE A 135 -5.39 -8.55 0.28
C ILE A 135 -4.36 -7.47 -0.14
N LEU A 136 -3.25 -7.91 -0.75
CA LEU A 136 -2.31 -7.04 -1.44
C LEU A 136 -2.98 -6.08 -2.45
N ASN A 137 -3.89 -6.48 -3.33
CA ASN A 137 -4.46 -5.57 -4.34
C ASN A 137 -5.34 -4.44 -3.76
N THR A 138 -5.85 -4.59 -2.53
CA THR A 138 -6.66 -3.57 -1.85
C THR A 138 -5.85 -2.64 -0.96
N LEU A 139 -4.69 -3.08 -0.45
CA LEU A 139 -3.87 -2.34 0.52
C LEU A 139 -2.49 -1.92 -0.02
N ALA A 140 -2.03 -2.57 -1.08
CA ALA A 140 -0.72 -2.39 -1.68
C ALA A 140 -0.81 -2.38 -3.22
N ARG A 141 -0.32 -1.30 -3.83
CA ARG A 141 -0.23 -1.22 -5.28
C ARG A 141 1.08 -1.83 -5.75
N LYS A 142 1.01 -2.92 -6.53
CA LYS A 142 2.17 -3.41 -7.28
C LYS A 142 2.60 -2.37 -8.31
N ILE A 143 3.85 -1.96 -8.25
CA ILE A 143 4.53 -1.11 -9.22
C ILE A 143 5.48 -2.00 -10.00
N THR A 144 5.31 -2.04 -11.32
CA THR A 144 6.28 -2.71 -12.19
C THR A 144 7.42 -1.73 -12.42
N PRO A 145 8.67 -2.06 -12.05
CA PRO A 145 9.78 -1.16 -12.24
C PRO A 145 9.93 -0.76 -13.71
N HIS A 146 10.05 0.53 -13.97
CA HIS A 146 10.18 1.06 -15.34
C HIS A 146 11.24 2.15 -15.47
N TYR A 147 11.82 2.62 -14.36
CA TYR A 147 12.95 3.55 -14.38
C TYR A 147 14.29 2.83 -14.20
N ALA A 148 15.34 3.40 -14.79
CA ALA A 148 16.72 2.96 -14.65
C ALA A 148 17.58 4.02 -13.93
N TRP A 149 18.80 3.63 -13.52
CA TRP A 149 19.75 4.54 -12.87
C TRP A 149 20.08 5.81 -13.67
N ALA A 150 19.90 5.78 -14.99
CA ALA A 150 20.13 6.94 -15.86
C ALA A 150 18.98 7.96 -15.82
N ASP A 151 17.79 7.56 -15.37
CA ASP A 151 16.59 8.41 -15.36
C ASP A 151 16.51 9.30 -14.12
N ILE A 152 17.26 8.97 -13.07
CA ILE A 152 17.27 9.71 -11.81
C ILE A 152 18.51 10.60 -11.72
N VAL A 153 18.28 11.88 -11.38
CA VAL A 153 19.34 12.85 -11.13
C VAL A 153 19.38 13.14 -9.64
N LEU A 154 20.46 12.72 -8.99
CA LEU A 154 20.73 12.91 -7.57
C LEU A 154 22.22 13.19 -7.35
N PRO A 155 22.60 13.73 -6.18
CA PRO A 155 24.00 13.84 -5.79
C PRO A 155 24.69 12.48 -5.84
N VAL A 156 25.98 12.49 -6.21
CA VAL A 156 26.78 11.27 -6.38
C VAL A 156 26.77 10.40 -5.12
N ASP A 157 26.88 11.03 -3.94
CA ASP A 157 26.84 10.34 -2.65
C ASP A 157 25.49 9.65 -2.41
N THR A 158 24.38 10.32 -2.70
CA THR A 158 23.03 9.74 -2.59
C THR A 158 22.87 8.52 -3.51
N VAL A 159 23.33 8.61 -4.76
CA VAL A 159 23.30 7.46 -5.70
C VAL A 159 24.16 6.30 -5.19
N GLN A 160 25.34 6.60 -4.64
CA GLN A 160 26.21 5.59 -4.06
C GLN A 160 25.54 4.89 -2.89
N GLN A 161 24.92 5.63 -1.96
CA GLN A 161 24.20 5.04 -0.83
C GLN A 161 23.05 4.13 -1.29
N LEU A 162 22.30 4.51 -2.33
CA LEU A 162 21.26 3.64 -2.91
C LEU A 162 21.84 2.32 -3.45
N ARG A 163 23.00 2.39 -4.10
CA ARG A 163 23.71 1.19 -4.57
C ARG A 163 24.25 0.34 -3.42
N GLU A 164 24.69 0.95 -2.33
CA GLU A 164 25.11 0.24 -1.12
C GLU A 164 23.95 -0.54 -0.50
N ILE A 165 22.72 -0.01 -0.55
CA ILE A 165 21.52 -0.75 -0.12
C ILE A 165 21.29 -1.96 -1.05
N CYS A 166 21.37 -1.79 -2.37
CA CYS A 166 21.22 -2.93 -3.30
C CYS A 166 22.30 -4.01 -3.04
N ALA A 167 23.56 -3.60 -2.89
CA ALA A 167 24.66 -4.52 -2.60
C ALA A 167 24.47 -5.25 -1.27
N HIS A 168 23.90 -4.58 -0.25
CA HIS A 168 23.55 -5.22 1.02
C HIS A 168 22.55 -6.36 0.83
N VAL A 169 21.54 -6.16 -0.02
CA VAL A 169 20.53 -7.19 -0.33
C VAL A 169 21.14 -8.35 -1.14
N GLU A 170 21.93 -8.04 -2.17
CA GLU A 170 22.56 -9.05 -3.05
C GLU A 170 23.59 -9.92 -2.30
N HIS A 171 24.38 -9.33 -1.41
CA HIS A 171 25.45 -10.03 -0.71
C HIS A 171 25.04 -10.59 0.66
N ARG A 172 23.74 -10.53 1.02
CA ARG A 172 23.24 -10.96 2.34
C ARG A 172 23.64 -12.39 2.69
N HIS A 173 23.56 -13.32 1.74
CA HIS A 173 23.88 -14.74 1.95
C HIS A 173 25.37 -14.94 2.26
N LEU A 174 26.23 -14.20 1.57
CA LEU A 174 27.67 -14.24 1.79
C LEU A 174 28.02 -13.73 3.19
N VAL A 175 27.48 -12.57 3.59
CA VAL A 175 27.85 -11.94 4.86
C VAL A 175 27.23 -12.67 6.06
N TYR A 176 25.92 -12.94 6.03
CA TYR A 176 25.23 -13.53 7.18
C TYR A 176 25.54 -15.02 7.35
N GLU A 177 25.45 -15.80 6.27
CA GLU A 177 25.60 -17.26 6.34
C GLU A 177 27.04 -17.68 6.15
N THR A 178 27.70 -17.28 5.05
CA THR A 178 29.04 -17.77 4.71
C THR A 178 30.11 -17.21 5.65
N TRP A 179 30.11 -15.90 5.90
CA TRP A 179 31.01 -15.28 6.89
C TRP A 179 30.50 -15.44 8.33
N GLY A 180 29.25 -15.87 8.48
CA GLY A 180 28.68 -16.30 9.76
C GLY A 180 28.33 -15.18 10.72
N PHE A 181 28.09 -13.96 10.23
CA PHE A 181 27.62 -12.82 11.03
C PHE A 181 26.25 -13.08 11.67
N GLU A 182 25.45 -13.98 11.11
CA GLU A 182 24.17 -14.38 11.69
C GLU A 182 24.32 -14.90 13.13
N ARG A 183 25.44 -15.56 13.46
CA ARG A 183 25.70 -16.09 14.81
C ARG A 183 25.94 -15.00 15.86
N LYS A 184 26.14 -13.76 15.43
CA LYS A 184 26.46 -12.61 16.28
C LYS A 184 25.35 -11.57 16.34
N LEU A 185 24.36 -11.63 15.45
CA LEU A 185 23.27 -10.66 15.34
C LEU A 185 21.94 -11.35 15.66
N ALA A 186 21.17 -10.78 16.59
CA ALA A 186 19.99 -11.42 17.15
C ALA A 186 18.68 -11.16 16.35
N LEU A 187 18.65 -10.16 15.46
CA LEU A 187 17.45 -9.71 14.75
C LEU A 187 17.81 -9.12 13.37
N GLY A 188 16.85 -9.16 12.44
CA GLY A 188 16.82 -8.39 11.17
C GLY A 188 17.76 -8.87 10.07
N LYS A 189 17.32 -9.82 9.23
CA LYS A 189 18.04 -10.22 8.00
C LYS A 189 17.68 -9.37 6.77
N GLY A 190 16.68 -8.50 6.91
CA GLY A 190 16.21 -7.58 5.89
C GLY A 190 16.98 -6.27 5.86
N ALA A 191 16.65 -5.42 4.89
CA ALA A 191 17.18 -4.06 4.78
C ALA A 191 16.06 -3.05 5.01
N ILE A 192 16.16 -2.25 6.08
CA ILE A 192 15.21 -1.18 6.37
C ILE A 192 15.88 0.16 6.06
N ALA A 193 15.35 0.88 5.08
CA ALA A 193 15.86 2.17 4.64
C ALA A 193 14.79 3.27 4.79
N LEU A 194 15.22 4.47 5.19
CA LEU A 194 14.38 5.67 5.19
C LEU A 194 14.87 6.66 4.13
N PHE A 195 13.97 7.07 3.25
CA PHE A 195 14.16 8.12 2.25
C PHE A 195 13.51 9.41 2.74
N ALA A 196 14.32 10.41 3.03
CA ALA A 196 13.89 11.67 3.59
C ALA A 196 14.14 12.83 2.62
N GLY A 197 13.13 13.64 2.31
CA GLY A 197 13.34 14.82 1.46
C GLY A 197 12.02 15.43 1.04
N GLN A 198 12.03 16.59 0.39
CA GLN A 198 10.79 17.24 -0.05
C GLN A 198 9.99 16.39 -1.05
N SER A 199 8.70 16.67 -1.20
CA SER A 199 7.90 16.00 -2.23
C SER A 199 8.45 16.32 -3.62
N GLY A 200 8.56 15.31 -4.47
CA GLY A 200 9.10 15.45 -5.83
C GLY A 200 10.63 15.44 -5.95
N THR A 201 11.38 15.06 -4.92
CA THR A 201 12.86 14.87 -5.00
C THR A 201 13.29 13.49 -5.51
N GLY A 202 12.34 12.61 -5.90
CA GLY A 202 12.66 11.33 -6.53
C GLY A 202 12.64 10.09 -5.61
N LYS A 203 12.17 10.20 -4.35
CA LYS A 203 12.10 9.07 -3.40
C LYS A 203 11.42 7.81 -3.97
N THR A 204 10.22 7.94 -4.53
CA THR A 204 9.49 6.80 -5.12
C THR A 204 10.17 6.27 -6.39
N MET A 205 10.80 7.16 -7.18
CA MET A 205 11.56 6.77 -8.37
C MET A 205 12.84 6.01 -7.99
N ALA A 206 13.51 6.38 -6.91
CA ALA A 206 14.65 5.64 -6.39
C ALA A 206 14.27 4.23 -5.94
N ALA A 207 13.13 4.08 -5.25
CA ALA A 207 12.62 2.76 -4.85
C ALA A 207 12.29 1.87 -6.06
N ASP A 208 11.70 2.46 -7.12
CA ASP A 208 11.42 1.80 -8.40
C ASP A 208 12.71 1.29 -9.05
N ILE A 209 13.71 2.17 -9.20
CA ILE A 209 15.03 1.83 -9.77
C ILE A 209 15.72 0.72 -8.96
N MET A 210 15.67 0.78 -7.63
CA MET A 210 16.27 -0.25 -6.78
C MET A 210 15.58 -1.60 -6.94
N ALA A 211 14.25 -1.63 -6.96
CA ALA A 211 13.50 -2.86 -7.19
C ALA A 211 13.83 -3.46 -8.57
N GLY A 212 13.89 -2.63 -9.61
CA GLY A 212 14.32 -3.03 -10.95
C GLY A 212 15.75 -3.56 -10.99
N ALA A 213 16.69 -2.91 -10.30
CA ALA A 213 18.09 -3.34 -10.23
C ALA A 213 18.25 -4.70 -9.52
N LEU A 214 17.44 -4.96 -8.49
CA LEU A 214 17.42 -6.22 -7.75
C LEU A 214 16.60 -7.32 -8.45
N GLY A 215 15.85 -6.99 -9.51
CA GLY A 215 14.93 -7.92 -10.17
C GLY A 215 13.74 -8.33 -9.31
N LEU A 216 13.32 -7.46 -8.38
CA LEU A 216 12.23 -7.71 -7.43
C LEU A 216 11.01 -6.86 -7.76
N ASP A 217 9.83 -7.34 -7.34
CA ASP A 217 8.60 -6.56 -7.43
C ASP A 217 8.59 -5.43 -6.37
N LEU A 218 8.09 -4.26 -6.73
CA LEU A 218 7.86 -3.15 -5.81
C LEU A 218 6.38 -3.08 -5.41
N TYR A 219 6.09 -3.06 -4.12
CA TYR A 219 4.74 -2.85 -3.59
C TYR A 219 4.68 -1.55 -2.82
N LYS A 220 3.91 -0.58 -3.32
CA LYS A 220 3.61 0.66 -2.60
C LYS A 220 2.43 0.44 -1.67
N ILE A 221 2.64 0.59 -0.37
CA ILE A 221 1.63 0.45 0.67
C ILE A 221 1.08 1.84 0.99
N ASP A 222 -0.25 1.96 0.94
CA ASP A 222 -0.95 3.18 1.35
C ASP A 222 -1.30 3.08 2.84
N LEU A 223 -0.48 3.73 3.67
CA LEU A 223 -0.67 3.73 5.12
C LEU A 223 -1.99 4.37 5.55
N SER A 224 -2.49 5.35 4.78
CA SER A 224 -3.79 5.97 5.07
C SER A 224 -4.94 4.99 4.88
N ALA A 225 -4.85 4.10 3.88
CA ALA A 225 -5.83 3.03 3.66
C ALA A 225 -5.73 1.92 4.71
N VAL A 226 -4.53 1.67 5.25
CA VAL A 226 -4.29 0.65 6.28
C VAL A 226 -4.83 1.09 7.66
N VAL A 227 -4.70 2.37 8.02
CA VAL A 227 -5.08 2.91 9.35
C VAL A 227 -6.56 3.33 9.43
N SER A 228 -7.20 3.69 8.32
CA SER A 228 -8.42 4.51 8.34
C SER A 228 -9.76 3.79 8.50
N LYS A 229 -9.83 2.47 8.80
CA LYS A 229 -11.16 1.82 8.88
C LYS A 229 -11.53 1.13 10.18
N TYR A 230 -10.68 0.36 10.85
CA TYR A 230 -11.06 -0.28 12.13
C TYR A 230 -9.84 -0.60 12.99
N ILE A 231 -9.82 -0.06 14.23
CA ILE A 231 -8.83 -0.39 15.26
C ILE A 231 -8.85 -1.91 15.49
N GLY A 232 -7.76 -2.61 15.15
CA GLY A 232 -7.61 -4.07 15.23
C GLY A 232 -7.64 -4.83 13.90
N GLU A 233 -8.19 -4.28 12.81
CA GLU A 233 -8.04 -4.86 11.46
C GLU A 233 -6.68 -4.48 10.84
N THR A 234 -6.12 -3.34 11.25
CA THR A 234 -4.80 -2.82 10.86
C THR A 234 -3.69 -3.86 11.05
N GLU A 235 -3.62 -4.54 12.20
CA GLU A 235 -2.57 -5.52 12.50
C GLU A 235 -2.69 -6.74 11.59
N LYS A 236 -3.90 -7.28 11.39
CA LYS A 236 -4.14 -8.42 10.50
C LYS A 236 -3.81 -8.08 9.05
N ASN A 237 -4.15 -6.88 8.62
CA ASN A 237 -3.85 -6.35 7.29
C ASN A 237 -2.34 -6.20 7.09
N LEU A 238 -1.63 -5.60 8.04
CA LEU A 238 -0.17 -5.51 8.03
C LEU A 238 0.47 -6.90 8.07
N ALA A 239 -0.01 -7.81 8.92
CA ALA A 239 0.45 -9.19 8.98
C ALA A 239 0.36 -9.88 7.62
N SER A 240 -0.77 -9.73 6.92
CA SER A 240 -1.00 -10.29 5.58
C SER A 240 -0.02 -9.70 4.57
N ILE A 241 0.16 -8.38 4.55
CA ILE A 241 1.10 -7.71 3.64
C ILE A 241 2.52 -8.28 3.81
N PHE A 242 3.02 -8.35 5.05
CA PHE A 242 4.37 -8.90 5.30
C PHE A 242 4.47 -10.40 4.99
N SER A 243 3.44 -11.19 5.29
CA SER A 243 3.42 -12.63 4.98
C SER A 243 3.40 -12.90 3.47
N GLU A 244 2.63 -12.13 2.70
CA GLU A 244 2.60 -12.25 1.25
C GLU A 244 3.92 -11.77 0.65
N ALA A 245 4.48 -10.66 1.15
CA ALA A 245 5.77 -10.13 0.72
C ALA A 245 6.93 -11.11 0.92
N GLU A 246 6.94 -11.85 2.04
CA GLU A 246 7.97 -12.86 2.36
C GLU A 246 7.95 -14.00 1.33
N THR A 247 6.77 -14.34 0.80
CA THR A 247 6.63 -15.38 -0.22
C THR A 247 7.10 -14.90 -1.60
N SER A 248 6.89 -13.61 -1.92
CA SER A 248 7.24 -13.02 -3.21
C SER A 248 8.62 -12.36 -3.28
N ASN A 249 9.39 -12.32 -2.17
CA ASN A 249 10.64 -11.58 -2.05
C ASN A 249 10.53 -10.13 -2.55
N ALA A 250 9.51 -9.41 -2.11
CA ALA A 250 9.21 -8.08 -2.67
C ALA A 250 9.88 -6.93 -1.91
N VAL A 251 10.08 -5.80 -2.60
CA VAL A 251 10.42 -4.53 -1.95
C VAL A 251 9.13 -3.86 -1.49
N LEU A 252 9.03 -3.57 -0.19
CA LEU A 252 7.90 -2.88 0.39
C LEU A 252 8.20 -1.38 0.52
N PHE A 253 7.39 -0.54 -0.12
CA PHE A 253 7.53 0.92 -0.07
C PHE A 253 6.36 1.55 0.69
N PHE A 254 6.67 2.13 1.84
CA PHE A 254 5.73 2.85 2.69
C PHE A 254 5.93 4.35 2.50
N ASP A 255 4.90 5.05 2.02
CA ASP A 255 4.92 6.51 1.86
C ASP A 255 4.33 7.20 3.09
N GLU A 256 4.71 8.46 3.35
CA GLU A 256 4.22 9.25 4.50
C GLU A 256 4.51 8.61 5.88
N ALA A 257 5.72 8.07 6.05
CA ALA A 257 6.14 7.38 7.28
C ALA A 257 6.03 8.26 8.55
N ASP A 258 6.09 9.59 8.42
CA ASP A 258 5.90 10.53 9.53
C ASP A 258 4.48 10.52 10.12
N ALA A 259 3.47 10.06 9.38
CA ALA A 259 2.12 9.90 9.91
C ALA A 259 2.04 8.81 10.99
N LEU A 260 2.91 7.80 10.93
CA LEU A 260 2.94 6.68 11.88
C LEU A 260 4.06 6.79 12.93
N PHE A 261 5.22 7.28 12.52
CA PHE A 261 6.45 7.29 13.33
C PHE A 261 6.84 8.69 13.81
N GLY A 262 5.89 9.63 13.76
CA GLY A 262 6.07 11.00 14.25
C GLY A 262 6.39 11.07 15.74
N LYS A 263 7.09 12.13 16.15
CA LYS A 263 7.42 12.50 17.53
C LYS A 263 6.11 12.62 18.27
N ARG A 264 5.99 11.80 19.31
CA ARG A 264 4.81 11.70 20.16
C ARG A 264 4.40 13.10 20.63
N SER A 265 3.22 13.57 20.24
CA SER A 265 2.55 14.62 21.01
C SER A 265 2.17 14.04 22.37
N GLU A 266 2.28 14.83 23.44
CA GLU A 266 1.80 14.43 24.76
C GLU A 266 0.37 13.90 24.64
N VAL A 267 0.17 12.66 25.12
CA VAL A 267 -1.09 11.92 25.05
C VAL A 267 -2.22 12.77 25.61
N LYS A 268 -3.18 13.16 24.77
CA LYS A 268 -4.38 13.87 25.23
C LYS A 268 -5.62 12.99 25.20
N ASP A 269 -5.65 11.95 24.36
CA ASP A 269 -6.84 11.11 24.19
C ASP A 269 -6.57 9.60 24.16
N ALA A 270 -7.63 8.81 24.38
CA ALA A 270 -7.58 7.34 24.30
C ALA A 270 -7.24 6.82 22.90
N HIS A 271 -7.50 7.61 21.84
CA HIS A 271 -7.18 7.28 20.46
C HIS A 271 -5.67 7.24 20.20
N ASP A 272 -4.90 8.13 20.87
CA ASP A 272 -3.43 8.19 20.77
C ASP A 272 -2.76 6.91 21.32
N ARG A 273 -3.38 6.23 22.29
CA ARG A 273 -2.83 4.98 22.85
C ARG A 273 -2.92 3.80 21.89
N TYR A 274 -3.97 3.73 21.07
CA TYR A 274 -4.13 2.65 20.09
C TYR A 274 -3.18 2.81 18.90
N ALA A 275 -3.00 4.05 18.42
CA ALA A 275 -2.01 4.36 17.38
C ALA A 275 -0.58 3.94 17.81
N ASN A 276 -0.23 4.10 19.09
CA ASN A 276 1.08 3.71 19.61
C ASN A 276 1.32 2.18 19.61
N ILE A 277 0.28 1.36 19.79
CA ILE A 277 0.39 -0.10 19.77
C ILE A 277 0.56 -0.60 18.33
N GLU A 278 -0.22 -0.05 17.39
CA GLU A 278 -0.12 -0.40 15.96
C GLU A 278 1.25 -0.04 15.36
N THR A 279 1.81 1.12 15.74
CA THR A 279 3.17 1.51 15.34
C THR A 279 4.22 0.55 15.90
N ALA A 280 4.09 0.09 17.15
CA ALA A 280 5.02 -0.88 17.73
C ALA A 280 4.95 -2.24 17.02
N TYR A 281 3.75 -2.69 16.68
CA TYR A 281 3.54 -3.91 15.89
C TYR A 281 4.18 -3.80 14.50
N LEU A 282 3.94 -2.70 13.78
CA LEU A 282 4.53 -2.46 12.47
C LEU A 282 6.06 -2.48 12.52
N LEU A 283 6.67 -1.84 13.53
CA LEU A 283 8.12 -1.87 13.73
C LEU A 283 8.64 -3.30 13.90
N GLN A 284 7.97 -4.09 14.75
CA GLN A 284 8.37 -5.47 14.96
C GLN A 284 8.28 -6.28 13.66
N ARG A 285 7.21 -6.13 12.88
CA ARG A 285 7.05 -6.84 11.61
C ARG A 285 8.08 -6.42 10.57
N MET A 286 8.46 -5.15 10.54
CA MET A 286 9.55 -4.67 9.67
C MET A 286 10.91 -5.25 10.07
N GLU A 287 11.18 -5.38 11.37
CA GLU A 287 12.42 -5.99 11.89
C GLU A 287 12.48 -7.51 11.65
N GLU A 288 11.34 -8.18 11.66
CA GLU A 288 11.22 -9.61 11.37
C GLU A 288 11.28 -9.92 9.86
N TYR A 289 10.89 -8.97 9.01
CA TYR A 289 10.85 -9.16 7.56
C TYR A 289 12.26 -9.36 6.98
N SER A 290 12.46 -10.45 6.24
CA SER A 290 13.78 -10.77 5.66
C SER A 290 14.07 -10.01 4.36
N GLY A 291 13.08 -9.31 3.80
CA GLY A 291 13.21 -8.56 2.55
C GLY A 291 13.61 -7.10 2.75
N THR A 292 13.32 -6.27 1.75
CA THR A 292 13.65 -4.84 1.76
C THR A 292 12.41 -4.01 2.09
N VAL A 293 12.53 -3.17 3.12
CA VAL A 293 11.54 -2.15 3.47
C VAL A 293 12.12 -0.77 3.21
N ILE A 294 11.42 0.03 2.42
CA ILE A 294 11.73 1.43 2.14
C ILE A 294 10.60 2.28 2.72
N LEU A 295 10.95 3.18 3.61
CA LEU A 295 10.07 4.19 4.17
C LEU A 295 10.36 5.52 3.48
N ALA A 296 9.35 6.32 3.17
CA ALA A 296 9.53 7.67 2.64
C ALA A 296 8.84 8.70 3.53
N THR A 297 9.51 9.83 3.77
CA THR A 297 8.94 10.96 4.52
C THR A 297 9.39 12.29 3.94
N ASN A 298 8.55 13.31 4.11
CA ASN A 298 8.92 14.70 3.88
C ASN A 298 9.36 15.42 5.17
N LEU A 299 9.11 14.83 6.34
CA LEU A 299 9.27 15.44 7.66
C LEU A 299 10.20 14.63 8.56
N LYS A 300 11.44 14.36 8.11
CA LYS A 300 12.46 13.63 8.88
C LYS A 300 12.64 14.13 10.31
N MET A 301 12.61 15.45 10.51
CA MET A 301 12.77 16.08 11.82
C MET A 301 11.64 15.73 12.80
N ASN A 302 10.49 15.30 12.28
CA ASN A 302 9.36 14.86 13.07
C ASN A 302 9.46 13.40 13.44
N LEU A 303 10.45 12.62 12.99
CA LEU A 303 10.55 11.22 13.38
C LEU A 303 11.17 11.05 14.78
N ASP A 304 10.72 10.01 15.49
CA ASP A 304 11.26 9.63 16.80
C ASP A 304 12.69 9.08 16.71
N GLU A 305 13.54 9.41 17.69
CA GLU A 305 14.95 8.99 17.67
C GLU A 305 15.12 7.47 17.90
N ALA A 306 14.26 6.85 18.71
CA ALA A 306 14.32 5.41 18.93
C ALA A 306 13.93 4.62 17.69
N PHE A 307 13.03 5.17 16.86
CA PHE A 307 12.74 4.63 15.53
C PHE A 307 13.95 4.75 14.60
N MET A 308 14.57 5.93 14.53
CA MET A 308 15.72 6.17 13.65
C MET A 308 16.87 5.19 13.92
N ARG A 309 17.08 4.78 15.19
CA ARG A 309 18.13 3.81 15.58
C ARG A 309 17.88 2.38 15.07
N ARG A 310 16.67 2.04 14.64
CA ARG A 310 16.30 0.72 14.09
C ARG A 310 16.49 0.63 12.58
N LEU A 311 16.69 1.78 11.90
CA LEU A 311 16.89 1.84 10.47
C LEU A 311 18.34 1.48 10.13
N HIS A 312 18.55 0.65 9.10
CA HIS A 312 19.88 0.33 8.60
C HIS A 312 20.45 1.48 7.75
N PHE A 313 19.57 2.15 7.01
CA PHE A 313 19.96 3.23 6.10
C PHE A 313 19.04 4.43 6.26
N VAL A 314 19.63 5.63 6.24
CA VAL A 314 18.89 6.90 6.24
C VAL A 314 19.47 7.75 5.12
N ILE A 315 18.69 7.90 4.04
CA ILE A 315 19.12 8.57 2.81
C ILE A 315 18.39 9.92 2.71
N ASP A 316 19.14 11.00 2.67
CA ASP A 316 18.61 12.34 2.44
C ASP A 316 18.55 12.63 0.93
N PHE A 317 17.38 13.06 0.47
CA PHE A 317 17.08 13.49 -0.89
C PHE A 317 16.97 15.01 -0.89
N PRO A 318 18.09 15.73 -1.10
CA PRO A 318 18.10 17.19 -1.10
C PRO A 318 17.31 17.76 -2.28
N ASN A 319 17.02 19.05 -2.21
CA ASN A 319 16.53 19.77 -3.38
C ASN A 319 17.66 19.87 -4.41
N PRO A 320 17.37 19.65 -5.71
CA PRO A 320 18.39 19.62 -6.74
C PRO A 320 19.09 20.98 -6.87
N GLU A 321 20.40 20.96 -7.06
CA GLU A 321 21.23 22.13 -7.38
C GLU A 321 21.02 22.60 -8.82
N GLU A 322 21.60 23.74 -9.22
CA GLU A 322 21.40 24.31 -10.56
C GLU A 322 21.79 23.34 -11.68
N GLY A 323 22.96 22.70 -11.57
CA GLY A 323 23.41 21.72 -12.56
C GLY A 323 22.48 20.50 -12.65
N GLU A 324 22.00 20.02 -11.51
CA GLU A 324 21.05 18.90 -11.43
C GLU A 324 19.70 19.29 -12.01
N ARG A 325 19.18 20.49 -11.70
CA ARG A 325 17.94 21.02 -12.31
C ARG A 325 18.05 21.11 -13.82
N LEU A 326 19.20 21.53 -14.36
CA LEU A 326 19.42 21.57 -15.80
C LEU A 326 19.34 20.19 -16.44
N LEU A 327 19.93 19.18 -15.81
CA LEU A 327 19.83 17.79 -16.26
C LEU A 327 18.38 17.30 -16.20
N ILE A 328 17.67 17.58 -15.10
CA ILE A 328 16.26 17.20 -14.95
C ILE A 328 15.39 17.86 -16.01
N TRP A 329 15.55 19.17 -16.27
CA TRP A 329 14.82 19.89 -17.31
C TRP A 329 14.98 19.23 -18.68
N LYS A 330 16.22 18.91 -19.06
CA LYS A 330 16.51 18.25 -20.34
C LYS A 330 15.99 16.82 -20.40
N GLY A 331 16.17 16.05 -19.32
CA GLY A 331 15.76 14.64 -19.26
C GLY A 331 14.24 14.44 -19.15
N THR A 332 13.51 15.46 -18.69
CA THR A 332 12.04 15.36 -18.55
C THR A 332 11.30 15.59 -19.87
N VAL A 333 11.97 16.21 -20.87
CA VAL A 333 11.39 16.47 -22.18
C VAL A 333 11.55 15.22 -23.05
N PRO A 334 10.45 14.58 -23.51
CA PRO A 334 10.55 13.42 -24.40
C PRO A 334 11.17 13.80 -25.75
N ALA A 335 11.89 12.87 -26.37
CA ALA A 335 12.52 13.08 -27.67
C ALA A 335 11.48 13.35 -28.79
N GLU A 336 10.28 12.81 -28.64
CA GLU A 336 9.16 12.96 -29.57
C GLU A 336 8.42 14.29 -29.43
N LEU A 337 8.62 15.03 -28.33
CA LEU A 337 7.92 16.29 -28.08
C LEU A 337 8.47 17.40 -28.99
N PRO A 338 7.68 17.99 -29.90
CA PRO A 338 8.16 19.08 -30.74
C PRO A 338 8.53 20.29 -29.88
N CYS A 339 9.80 20.70 -29.95
CA CYS A 339 10.33 21.83 -29.21
C CYS A 339 10.80 22.94 -30.16
N ALA A 340 10.45 24.18 -29.86
CA ALA A 340 11.00 25.34 -30.51
C ALA A 340 12.46 25.57 -30.06
N GLY A 341 13.26 26.22 -30.91
CA GLY A 341 14.68 26.48 -30.65
C GLY A 341 14.95 27.61 -29.65
N ASP A 342 13.91 28.24 -29.10
CA ASP A 342 13.99 29.38 -28.18
C ASP A 342 14.04 28.97 -26.69
N ILE A 343 13.96 27.67 -26.39
CA ILE A 343 13.93 27.19 -25.00
C ILE A 343 15.29 27.36 -24.32
N ASP A 344 15.30 28.13 -23.23
CA ASP A 344 16.46 28.35 -22.39
C ASP A 344 16.34 27.59 -21.06
N PHE A 345 16.69 26.30 -21.09
CA PHE A 345 16.71 25.46 -19.89
C PHE A 345 17.73 25.93 -18.85
N ALA A 346 18.81 26.59 -19.27
CA ALA A 346 19.83 27.10 -18.34
C ALA A 346 19.26 28.23 -17.49
N PHE A 347 18.50 29.14 -18.09
CA PHE A 347 17.76 30.16 -17.35
C PHE A 347 16.77 29.52 -16.36
N LEU A 348 15.94 28.57 -16.82
CA LEU A 348 14.95 27.92 -15.96
C LEU A 348 15.60 27.21 -14.77
N ALA A 349 16.70 26.49 -15.01
CA ALA A 349 17.45 25.79 -13.97
C ALA A 349 18.07 26.75 -12.96
N ARG A 350 18.71 27.84 -13.40
CA ARG A 350 19.34 28.83 -12.52
C ARG A 350 18.33 29.59 -11.68
N GLN A 351 17.25 30.04 -12.31
CA GLN A 351 16.31 30.99 -11.73
C GLN A 351 15.31 30.33 -10.79
N PHE A 352 14.77 29.16 -11.16
CA PHE A 352 13.69 28.53 -10.43
C PHE A 352 14.19 27.38 -9.54
N ARG A 353 14.22 27.62 -8.22
CA ARG A 353 14.59 26.62 -7.20
C ARG A 353 13.38 25.76 -6.85
N ILE A 354 13.15 24.73 -7.66
CA ILE A 354 12.02 23.78 -7.58
C ILE A 354 12.52 22.33 -7.64
N THR A 355 11.67 21.39 -7.21
CA THR A 355 12.01 19.96 -7.22
C THR A 355 11.79 19.34 -8.61
N GLY A 356 12.34 18.14 -8.84
CA GLY A 356 12.15 17.43 -10.11
C GLY A 356 10.68 17.13 -10.42
N GLY A 357 9.88 16.84 -9.38
CA GLY A 357 8.43 16.68 -9.51
C GLY A 357 7.73 17.94 -10.03
N ASN A 358 8.15 19.13 -9.58
CA ASN A 358 7.62 20.39 -10.11
C ASN A 358 8.07 20.63 -11.55
N ILE A 359 9.34 20.35 -11.88
CA ILE A 359 9.85 20.47 -13.26
C ILE A 359 9.00 19.62 -14.21
N ARG A 360 8.72 18.37 -13.84
CA ARG A 360 7.84 17.47 -14.61
C ARG A 360 6.43 18.02 -14.79
N ASN A 361 5.83 18.56 -13.73
CA ASN A 361 4.51 19.17 -13.84
C ASN A 361 4.52 20.37 -14.80
N ILE A 362 5.58 21.19 -14.77
CA ILE A 362 5.72 22.35 -15.64
C ILE A 362 5.89 21.93 -17.10
N VAL A 363 6.79 20.98 -17.39
CA VAL A 363 6.98 20.46 -18.76
C VAL A 363 5.67 19.89 -19.31
N LEU A 364 4.97 19.07 -18.52
CA LEU A 364 3.69 18.48 -18.93
C LEU A 364 2.63 19.55 -19.20
N ALA A 365 2.49 20.54 -18.31
CA ALA A 365 1.55 21.64 -18.49
C ALA A 365 1.90 22.49 -19.72
N ALA A 366 3.20 22.75 -19.96
CA ALA A 366 3.66 23.48 -21.14
C ALA A 366 3.37 22.71 -22.44
N ALA A 367 3.56 21.38 -22.44
CA ALA A 367 3.22 20.53 -23.57
C ALA A 367 1.73 20.56 -23.91
N PHE A 368 0.85 20.53 -22.90
CA PHE A 368 -0.60 20.68 -23.12
C PHE A 368 -0.97 22.07 -23.66
N MET A 369 -0.30 23.14 -23.21
CA MET A 369 -0.52 24.48 -23.77
C MET A 369 -0.07 24.55 -25.22
N ALA A 370 1.11 24.04 -25.54
CA ALA A 370 1.64 23.99 -26.91
C ALA A 370 0.72 23.19 -27.85
N ALA A 371 0.20 22.05 -27.38
CA ALA A 371 -0.78 21.26 -28.13
C ALA A 371 -2.11 22.02 -28.36
N SER A 372 -2.58 22.77 -27.37
CA SER A 372 -3.77 23.63 -27.50
C SER A 372 -3.56 24.76 -28.50
N ASP A 373 -2.36 25.33 -28.51
CA ASP A 373 -1.98 26.44 -29.39
C ASP A 373 -1.56 25.92 -30.78
N ALA A 374 -1.53 24.59 -30.98
CA ALA A 374 -1.11 23.89 -32.20
C ALA A 374 0.31 24.26 -32.68
N GLU A 375 1.21 24.52 -31.73
CA GLU A 375 2.58 24.95 -31.96
C GLU A 375 3.59 24.03 -31.24
N PRO A 376 4.87 24.02 -31.65
CA PRO A 376 5.92 23.40 -30.85
C PRO A 376 6.01 24.03 -29.44
N MET A 377 6.35 23.22 -28.45
CA MET A 377 6.59 23.72 -27.09
C MET A 377 7.76 24.70 -27.13
N GLY A 378 7.56 25.89 -26.58
CA GLY A 378 8.52 26.98 -26.65
C GLY A 378 8.65 27.68 -25.30
N MET A 379 9.48 28.71 -25.24
CA MET A 379 9.80 29.37 -23.98
C MET A 379 8.56 30.03 -23.32
N ALA A 380 7.65 30.56 -24.14
CA ALA A 380 6.40 31.16 -23.65
C ALA A 380 5.52 30.16 -22.88
N HIS A 381 5.39 28.94 -23.41
CA HIS A 381 4.64 27.85 -22.78
C HIS A 381 5.25 27.47 -21.42
N LEU A 382 6.57 27.31 -21.36
CA LEU A 382 7.30 26.97 -20.13
C LEU A 382 7.21 28.07 -19.07
N ILE A 383 7.29 29.33 -19.46
CA ILE A 383 7.20 30.48 -18.56
C ILE A 383 5.78 30.59 -17.98
N ARG A 384 4.74 30.47 -18.81
CA ARG A 384 3.33 30.42 -18.36
C ARG A 384 3.09 29.25 -17.41
N ALA A 385 3.59 28.06 -17.74
CA ALA A 385 3.46 26.86 -16.89
C ALA A 385 4.23 27.00 -15.56
N THR A 386 5.44 27.58 -15.58
CA THR A 386 6.25 27.86 -14.38
C THR A 386 5.52 28.79 -13.43
N ARG A 387 4.93 29.88 -13.95
CA ARG A 387 4.12 30.81 -13.15
C ARG A 387 2.96 30.09 -12.47
N ARG A 388 2.22 29.24 -13.19
CA ARG A 388 1.09 28.47 -12.62
C ARG A 388 1.55 27.51 -11.53
N GLU A 389 2.67 26.82 -11.73
CA GLU A 389 3.23 25.91 -10.71
C GLU A 389 3.71 26.69 -9.46
N TYR A 390 4.32 27.86 -9.63
CA TYR A 390 4.70 28.72 -8.50
C TYR A 390 3.49 29.24 -7.71
N GLN A 391 2.43 29.66 -8.41
CA GLN A 391 1.17 30.05 -7.77
C GLN A 391 0.57 28.89 -6.97
N LYS A 392 0.60 27.67 -7.52
CA LYS A 392 0.14 26.45 -6.83
C LYS A 392 0.97 26.15 -5.58
N LEU A 393 2.28 26.44 -5.61
CA LEU A 393 3.16 26.31 -4.44
C LEU A 393 2.99 27.43 -3.40
N GLY A 394 2.11 28.40 -3.65
CA GLY A 394 1.92 29.57 -2.77
C GLY A 394 3.12 30.52 -2.73
N LYS A 395 4.05 30.41 -3.69
CA LYS A 395 5.19 31.33 -3.81
C LYS A 395 4.73 32.63 -4.45
N MET A 396 5.17 33.77 -3.91
CA MET A 396 4.94 35.06 -4.58
C MET A 396 5.69 35.08 -5.91
N VAL A 397 4.94 35.25 -6.99
CA VAL A 397 5.48 35.38 -8.35
C VAL A 397 5.76 36.85 -8.58
N THR A 398 7.02 37.25 -8.63
CA THR A 398 7.39 38.62 -9.00
C THR A 398 7.80 38.68 -10.46
N GLU A 399 7.42 39.75 -11.17
CA GLU A 399 7.83 39.93 -12.58
C GLU A 399 9.36 39.89 -12.76
N ALA A 400 10.10 40.34 -11.75
CA ALA A 400 11.57 40.32 -11.72
C ALA A 400 12.15 38.90 -11.79
N GLU A 401 11.45 37.88 -11.28
CA GLU A 401 11.92 36.49 -11.31
C GLU A 401 11.96 35.91 -12.72
N PHE A 402 11.28 36.51 -13.69
CA PHE A 402 11.24 36.01 -15.07
C PHE A 402 12.30 36.66 -15.96
N GLY A 403 13.05 37.63 -15.41
CA GLY A 403 14.17 38.27 -16.08
C GLY A 403 13.82 38.73 -17.50
N GLN A 404 14.62 38.31 -18.47
CA GLN A 404 14.41 38.66 -19.89
C GLN A 404 13.11 38.09 -20.50
N TYR A 405 12.46 37.13 -19.84
CA TYR A 405 11.25 36.47 -20.31
C TYR A 405 9.97 37.03 -19.69
N VAL A 406 10.06 38.11 -18.90
CA VAL A 406 8.88 38.76 -18.29
C VAL A 406 7.82 39.17 -19.32
N GLY A 407 8.23 39.54 -20.53
CA GLY A 407 7.31 39.90 -21.63
C GLY A 407 6.39 38.74 -22.04
N LEU A 408 6.84 37.49 -21.86
CA LEU A 408 6.06 36.28 -22.19
C LEU A 408 4.96 35.96 -21.17
N LEU A 409 4.85 36.74 -20.07
CA LEU A 409 3.77 36.61 -19.09
C LEU A 409 2.52 37.42 -19.45
N ARG A 410 2.63 38.36 -20.39
CA ARG A 410 1.59 39.35 -20.73
C ARG A 410 0.83 39.04 -22.02
N ASN A 411 1.29 38.02 -22.75
CA ASN A 411 0.59 37.39 -23.87
C ASN A 411 0.08 36.01 -23.42
#